data_AF-A0A934D9W0-F1
#
_entry.id   AF-A0A934D9W0-F1
#
_cell.length_a   1.000
_cell.length_b   1.000
_cell.length_c   1.000
_cell.angle_alpha   90.00
_cell.angle_beta   90.00
_cell.angle_gamma   90.00
#
_symmetry.space_group_name_H-M   'P 1'
#
loop_
_entity.id
_entity.type
_entity.pdbx_description
1 polymer ?
#
loop_
_entity_poly.entity_id
_entity_poly.type
_entity_poly.pdbx_seq_one_letter_code
_entity_poly.pdbx_strand_id
1 'polypeptide(L)' 'MRVEKLVVGQLWTNCYLVWDEKDKKGIIIDPGDDADFIVQKIQDFKVIPSAIIATHGHFDHVLAGLELKLAFNIPFVIH' A
#
# COMPACT_ATOMS: atom_id res chain seq x y z
N MET A 1 11.11 8.54 -9.84
CA MET A 1 10.25 7.40 -9.48
C MET A 1 10.97 6.59 -8.42
N ARG A 2 10.30 6.32 -7.30
CA ARG A 2 10.79 5.51 -6.18
C ARG A 2 9.89 4.31 -5.96
N VAL A 3 10.50 3.23 -5.48
CA VAL A 3 9.82 2.02 -5.04
C VAL A 3 10.38 1.68 -3.67
N GLU A 4 9.50 1.55 -2.69
CA GLU A 4 9.84 1.05 -1.36
C GLU A 4 9.13 -0.27 -1.13
N LYS A 5 9.86 -1.24 -0.60
CA LYS A 5 9.33 -2.55 -0.23
C LYS A 5 9.07 -2.59 1.27
N LEU A 6 7.81 -2.82 1.63
CA LEU A 6 7.32 -2.95 2.99
C LEU A 6 6.99 -4.43 3.23
N VAL A 7 7.77 -5.10 4.06
CA VAL A 7 7.48 -6.48 4.44
C VAL A 7 6.43 -6.45 5.54
N VAL A 8 5.30 -7.11 5.31
CA VAL A 8 4.13 -7.08 6.22
C VAL A 8 3.66 -8.48 6.58
N GLY A 9 3.05 -8.60 7.75
CA GLY A 9 2.39 -9.79 8.26
C GLY A 9 3.34 -10.94 8.59
N GLN A 10 2.78 -12.02 9.11
CA GLN A 10 3.55 -13.21 9.52
C GLN A 10 4.12 -14.01 8.35
N LEU A 11 3.57 -13.83 7.15
CA LEU A 11 4.03 -14.48 5.91
C LEU A 11 5.10 -13.69 5.17
N TRP A 12 5.49 -12.53 5.69
CA TRP A 12 6.51 -11.64 5.12
C TRP A 12 6.18 -11.26 3.68
N THR A 13 4.92 -10.96 3.43
CA THR A 13 4.45 -10.57 2.12
C THR A 13 5.01 -9.22 1.75
N ASN A 14 5.44 -9.07 0.50
CA ASN A 14 6.02 -7.83 0.01
C ASN A 14 4.90 -6.89 -0.45
N CYS A 15 4.53 -5.93 0.40
CA CYS A 15 3.78 -4.76 -0.01
C CYS A 15 4.74 -3.75 -0.65
N TYR A 16 4.30 -3.03 -1.68
CA TYR A 16 5.11 -2.00 -2.33
C TYR A 16 4.43 -0.64 -2.29
N LEU A 17 5.22 0.39 -1.99
CA LEU A 17 4.84 1.78 -2.16
C LEU A 17 5.61 2.34 -3.36
N VAL A 18 4.89 2.81 -4.38
CA VAL A 18 5.48 3.33 -5.62
C VAL A 18 5.04 4.76 -5.81
N TRP A 19 5.97 5.70 -6.00
CA TRP A 19 5.62 7.11 -6.14
C TRP A 19 6.59 7.93 -7.00
N ASP A 20 6.14 9.09 -7.47
CA ASP A 20 7.00 10.09 -8.09
C ASP A 20 7.68 10.98 -7.06
N GLU A 21 8.98 11.25 -7.22
CA GLU A 21 9.75 11.99 -6.22
C GLU A 21 9.40 13.48 -6.17
N LYS A 22 8.91 14.06 -7.27
CA LYS A 22 8.64 15.49 -7.39
C LYS A 22 7.30 15.84 -6.77
N ASP A 23 6.22 15.16 -7.17
CA ASP A 23 4.87 15.49 -6.71
C ASP A 23 4.33 14.55 -5.61
N LYS A 24 5.11 13.53 -5.25
CA LYS A 24 4.80 12.54 -4.20
C LYS A 24 3.57 11.70 -4.45
N LYS A 25 2.96 11.75 -5.64
CA LYS A 25 1.80 10.90 -5.97
C LYS A 25 2.25 9.47 -6.16
N GLY A 26 1.48 8.53 -5.61
CA GLY A 26 1.85 7.12 -5.65
C GLY A 26 0.69 6.16 -5.49
N ILE A 27 1.02 4.88 -5.50
CA ILE A 27 0.11 3.75 -5.33
C ILE A 27 0.68 2.76 -4.33
N ILE A 28 -0.24 2.00 -3.72
CA ILE A 28 0.07 0.91 -2.80
C ILE A 28 -0.23 -0.39 -3.53
N ILE A 29 0.69 -1.35 -3.49
CA ILE A 29 0.56 -2.65 -4.16
C ILE A 29 0.65 -3.75 -3.12
N ASP A 30 -0.30 -4.67 -3.13
CA ASP A 30 -0.38 -5.86 -2.29
C ASP A 30 -0.28 -5.59 -0.77
N PRO A 31 -1.14 -4.73 -0.19
CA PRO A 31 -1.18 -4.52 1.25
C PRO A 31 -1.80 -5.73 1.97
N GLY A 32 -0.93 -6.65 2.33
CA GLY A 32 -1.27 -7.93 2.95
C GLY A 32 -1.73 -7.87 4.39
N ASP A 33 -1.11 -7.01 5.19
CA ASP A 33 -1.28 -6.90 6.64
C ASP A 33 -0.66 -5.56 7.11
N ASP A 34 -0.61 -5.33 8.44
CA ASP A 34 0.08 -4.21 9.09
C ASP A 34 -0.30 -2.82 8.53
N ALA A 35 -1.61 -2.54 8.39
CA ALA A 35 -2.09 -1.29 7.80
C ALA A 35 -1.52 -0.04 8.50
N ASP A 36 -1.42 -0.05 9.83
CA ASP A 36 -0.85 1.05 10.61
C ASP A 36 0.62 1.34 10.23
N PHE A 37 1.42 0.29 10.01
CA PHE A 37 2.80 0.42 9.56
C PHE A 37 2.87 1.00 8.15
N ILE A 38 1.99 0.55 7.24
CA ILE A 38 1.90 1.08 5.88
C ILE A 38 1.53 2.57 5.92
N VAL A 39 0.54 2.95 6.73
CA VAL A 39 0.13 4.36 6.94
C VAL A 39 1.30 5.19 7.46
N GLN A 40 2.04 4.69 8.46
CA GLN A 40 3.21 5.37 8.99
C GLN A 40 4.27 5.61 7.90
N LYS A 41 4.56 4.60 7.07
CA LYS A 41 5.54 4.74 5.97
C LYS A 41 5.09 5.74 4.91
N ILE A 42 3.81 5.75 4.56
CA ILE A 42 3.24 6.75 3.65
C ILE A 42 3.45 8.16 4.20
N GLN A 43 3.23 8.37 5.50
CA GLN A 43 3.44 9.66 6.16
C GLN A 43 4.92 10.06 6.21
N ASP A 44 5.82 9.14 6.59
CA ASP A 44 7.27 9.37 6.66
C ASP A 44 7.83 9.82 5.29
N PHE A 45 7.40 9.15 4.22
CA PHE A 45 7.83 9.48 2.85
C PHE A 45 7.05 10.63 2.21
N LYS A 46 6.00 11.11 2.90
CA LYS A 46 5.06 12.14 2.45
C LYS A 46 4.38 11.79 1.13
N VAL A 47 4.07 10.50 0.94
CA VAL A 47 3.42 10.01 -0.28
C VAL A 47 1.93 10.36 -0.25
N ILE A 48 1.40 10.74 -1.40
CA ILE A 48 -0.02 11.02 -1.64
C ILE A 48 -0.56 9.81 -2.42
N PRO A 49 -1.07 8.76 -1.73
CA PRO A 49 -1.56 7.58 -2.42
C PRO A 49 -2.86 7.90 -3.18
N SER A 50 -3.00 7.36 -4.38
CA SER A 50 -4.17 7.56 -5.25
C SER A 50 -4.97 6.28 -5.49
N ALA A 51 -4.37 5.12 -5.27
CA ALA A 51 -5.02 3.81 -5.40
C ALA A 51 -4.29 2.74 -4.60
N ILE A 52 -5.03 1.69 -4.27
CA ILE A 52 -4.52 0.42 -3.75
C ILE A 52 -4.76 -0.63 -4.84
N ILE A 53 -3.76 -1.43 -5.14
CA ILE A 53 -3.81 -2.47 -6.17
C ILE A 53 -3.43 -3.80 -5.54
N ALA A 54 -4.28 -4.81 -5.66
CA ALA A 54 -3.91 -6.20 -5.38
C ALA A 54 -3.68 -6.95 -6.69
N THR A 55 -2.54 -7.64 -6.78
CA THR A 55 -2.15 -8.45 -7.93
C THR A 55 -3.09 -9.64 -8.13
N HIS A 56 -3.62 -10.19 -7.04
CA HIS A 56 -4.59 -11.28 -7.00
C HIS A 56 -5.27 -11.35 -5.61
N GLY A 57 -6.29 -12.22 -5.47
CA GLY A 57 -7.13 -12.32 -4.26
C GLY A 57 -6.64 -13.25 -3.16
N HIS A 58 -5.34 -13.51 -3.05
CA HIS A 58 -4.81 -14.26 -1.90
C HIS A 58 -4.78 -13.36 -0.67
N PHE A 59 -5.12 -13.93 0.50
CA PHE A 59 -5.46 -13.14 1.69
C PHE A 59 -4.30 -12.24 2.13
N ASP A 60 -3.07 -12.75 2.13
CA ASP A 60 -1.86 -12.04 2.51
C ASP A 60 -1.43 -10.95 1.51
N HIS A 61 -2.24 -10.65 0.49
CA HIS A 61 -2.08 -9.48 -0.39
C HIS A 61 -3.22 -8.46 -0.26
N VAL A 62 -4.28 -8.75 0.51
CA VAL A 62 -5.52 -7.94 0.51
C VAL A 62 -6.08 -7.53 1.87
N LEU A 63 -5.66 -8.16 2.99
CA LEU A 63 -6.36 -7.93 4.28
C LEU A 63 -6.27 -6.48 4.76
N ALA A 64 -5.16 -5.78 4.53
CA ALA A 64 -5.02 -4.36 4.89
C ALA A 64 -5.70 -3.40 3.88
N GLY A 65 -6.20 -3.91 2.74
CA GLY A 65 -6.75 -3.09 1.67
C GLY A 65 -7.98 -2.28 2.07
N LEU A 66 -8.89 -2.84 2.89
CA LEU A 66 -10.08 -2.11 3.36
C LEU A 66 -9.72 -0.96 4.29
N GLU A 67 -8.82 -1.19 5.24
CA GLU A 67 -8.39 -0.19 6.21
C GLU A 67 -7.70 0.98 5.52
N LEU A 68 -6.79 0.70 4.58
CA LEU A 68 -6.12 1.73 3.78
C LEU A 68 -7.09 2.49 2.88
N LYS A 69 -8.08 1.81 2.28
CA LYS A 69 -9.13 2.47 1.49
C LYS A 69 -9.91 3.48 2.34
N LEU A 70 -10.25 3.13 3.58
CA LEU A 70 -10.96 4.01 4.49
C LEU A 70 -10.07 5.16 4.99
N ALA A 71 -8.81 4.86 5.32
CA ALA A 71 -7.86 5.85 5.83
C ALA A 71 -7.53 6.96 4.82
N PHE A 72 -7.41 6.61 3.54
CA PHE A 72 -7.03 7.56 2.49
C PHE A 72 -8.19 7.97 1.56
N ASN A 73 -9.36 7.33 1.68
CA ASN A 73 -10.51 7.51 0.79
C ASN A 73 -10.15 7.33 -0.70
N ILE A 74 -9.50 6.21 -1.03
CA ILE A 74 -9.00 5.89 -2.37
C ILE A 74 -9.55 4.55 -2.89
N PRO A 75 -9.64 4.34 -4.21
CA PRO A 75 -10.07 3.07 -4.76
C PRO A 75 -9.13 1.93 -4.36
N PHE A 76 -9.73 0.79 -4.03
CA PHE A 76 -9.05 -0.50 -3.97
C PHE A 76 -9.49 -1.32 -5.17
N VAL A 77 -8.53 -1.66 -6.04
CA VAL A 77 -8.75 -2.44 -7.25
C VAL A 77 -7.98 -3.76 -7.15
N ILE A 78 -8.58 -4.80 -7.71
CA ILE A 78 -8.04 -6.16 -7.73
C ILE A 78 -8.18 -6.71 -9.14
N HIS A 79 -7.21 -7.52 -9.56
CA HIS A 79 -7.33 -8.29 -10.79
C HIS A 79 -8.44 -9.35 -10.71
#